data_AF-U1MYA5-F1
#
_entry.id   AF-U1MYA5-F1
#
_cell.length_a   1.000
_cell.length_b   1.000
_cell.length_c   1.000
_cell.angle_alpha   90.00
_cell.angle_beta   90.00
_cell.angle_gamma   90.00
#
_symmetry.space_group_name_H-M   'P 1'
#
loop_
_entity.id
_entity.type
_entity.pdbx_description
1 polymer ?
#
loop_
_entity_poly.entity_id
_entity_poly.type
_entity_poly.pdbx_seq_one_letter_code
_entity_poly.pdbx_strand_id
1 'polypeptide(L)'
;MTAHDPCQKFLRFAESIPEESTLCIFHTHVADQMTIDMKKQLLSVVEQIGQTRDVFHLYNNIQDKDLHLDEYVNGVKREQTIVETEGHGRWFKWLLKHEALLP
;
A
#
# COMPACT_ATOMS: atom_id res chain seq x y z
N MET A 1 -4.34 -15.96 21.65
CA MET A 1 -4.11 -15.23 20.38
C MET A 1 -4.00 -16.29 19.31
N THR A 2 -5.06 -16.48 18.53
CA THR A 2 -5.25 -17.63 17.63
C THR A 2 -4.77 -17.32 16.22
N ALA A 3 -4.41 -18.37 15.48
CA ALA A 3 -3.85 -18.38 14.13
C ALA A 3 -4.77 -17.83 13.01
N HIS A 4 -5.68 -16.91 13.32
CA HIS A 4 -6.68 -16.33 12.40
C HIS A 4 -6.58 -14.79 12.31
N ASP A 5 -5.55 -14.17 12.88
CA ASP A 5 -5.28 -12.75 12.67
C ASP A 5 -4.70 -12.51 11.25
N PRO A 6 -5.42 -11.83 10.34
CA PRO A 6 -4.95 -11.53 9.00
C PRO A 6 -3.59 -10.81 8.99
N CYS A 7 -3.31 -9.98 10.01
CA CYS A 7 -2.08 -9.22 10.13
C CYS A 7 -0.87 -10.13 10.36
N GLN A 8 -0.99 -11.12 11.25
CA GLN A 8 0.07 -12.10 11.49
C GLN A 8 0.34 -12.94 10.25
N LYS A 9 -0.71 -13.31 9.50
CA LYS A 9 -0.54 -14.05 8.25
C LYS A 9 0.18 -13.20 7.20
N PHE A 10 -0.13 -11.90 7.14
CA PHE A 10 0.52 -10.99 6.20
C PHE A 10 2.02 -10.83 6.50
N LEU A 11 2.38 -10.60 7.77
CA LEU A 11 3.78 -10.54 8.20
C LEU A 11 4.55 -11.82 7.81
N ARG A 12 3.98 -12.99 8.07
CA ARG A 12 4.60 -14.28 7.70
C ARG A 12 4.80 -14.44 6.19
N PHE A 13 3.84 -13.98 5.37
CA PHE A 13 4.02 -14.00 3.93
C PHE A 13 5.13 -13.05 3.49
N ALA A 14 5.18 -11.85 4.07
CA ALA A 14 6.26 -10.92 3.80
C ALA A 14 7.62 -11.56 4.20
N GLU A 15 7.74 -12.19 5.36
CA GLU A 15 8.96 -12.89 5.80
C GLU A 15 9.37 -14.07 4.89
N SER A 16 8.42 -14.70 4.19
CA SER A 16 8.72 -15.80 3.26
C SER A 16 9.31 -15.35 1.92
N ILE A 17 9.30 -14.05 1.64
CA ILE A 17 9.85 -13.44 0.43
C ILE A 17 11.30 -13.03 0.71
N PRO A 18 12.25 -13.23 -0.23
CA PRO A 18 13.65 -12.88 -0.01
C PRO A 18 13.85 -11.41 0.39
N GLU A 19 14.78 -11.16 1.33
CA GLU A 19 14.99 -9.83 1.93
C GLU A 19 15.48 -8.79 0.91
N GLU A 20 16.26 -9.23 -0.08
CA GLU A 20 16.76 -8.40 -1.17
C GLU A 20 15.70 -8.03 -2.22
N SER A 21 14.50 -8.63 -2.14
CA SER A 21 13.39 -8.33 -3.04
C SER A 21 12.55 -7.18 -2.51
N THR A 22 12.24 -6.22 -3.38
CA THR A 22 11.24 -5.19 -3.09
C THR A 22 9.85 -5.83 -2.98
N LEU A 23 9.12 -5.52 -1.91
CA LEU A 23 7.76 -6.02 -1.72
C LEU A 23 6.74 -5.04 -2.32
N CYS A 24 6.00 -5.49 -3.33
CA CYS A 24 4.90 -4.75 -3.92
C CYS A 24 3.56 -5.25 -3.37
N ILE A 25 2.89 -4.40 -2.60
CA ILE A 25 1.58 -4.67 -1.99
C ILE A 25 0.55 -3.88 -2.78
N PHE A 26 -0.48 -4.53 -3.31
CA PHE A 26 -1.54 -3.81 -4.01
C PHE A 26 -2.93 -4.30 -3.58
N HIS A 27 -3.87 -3.37 -3.49
CA HIS A 27 -5.29 -3.73 -3.37
C HIS A 27 -6.20 -2.58 -3.85
N THR A 28 -7.30 -2.94 -4.50
CA THR A 28 -8.31 -1.99 -4.97
C THR A 28 -9.70 -2.42 -4.50
N HIS A 29 -10.50 -1.49 -3.96
CA HIS A 29 -11.88 -1.69 -3.49
C HIS A 29 -12.10 -2.67 -2.32
N VAL A 30 -11.15 -3.54 -2.00
CA VAL A 30 -11.24 -4.48 -0.87
C VAL A 30 -11.32 -3.74 0.48
N ALA A 31 -10.73 -2.54 0.56
CA ALA A 31 -10.73 -1.74 1.77
C ALA A 31 -12.13 -1.23 2.19
N ASP A 32 -13.11 -1.17 1.28
CA ASP A 32 -14.49 -0.79 1.63
C ASP A 32 -15.17 -1.80 2.57
N GLN A 33 -14.71 -3.05 2.56
CA GLN A 33 -15.22 -4.11 3.43
C GLN A 33 -14.49 -4.17 4.78
N MET A 34 -13.48 -3.33 4.98
CA MET A 34 -12.67 -3.31 6.19
C MET A 34 -13.24 -2.31 7.20
N THR A 35 -13.26 -2.70 8.48
CA THR A 35 -13.50 -1.76 9.56
C THR A 35 -12.36 -0.74 9.65
N ILE A 36 -12.61 0.39 10.31
CA ILE A 36 -11.57 1.41 10.55
C ILE A 36 -10.35 0.79 11.26
N ASP A 37 -10.57 -0.11 12.22
CA ASP A 37 -9.49 -0.76 12.96
C ASP A 37 -8.68 -1.71 12.07
N MET A 38 -9.33 -2.45 11.18
CA MET A 38 -8.64 -3.30 10.21
C MET A 38 -7.78 -2.47 9.25
N LYS A 39 -8.28 -1.32 8.79
CA LYS A 39 -7.51 -0.39 7.94
C LYS A 39 -6.26 0.13 8.66
N LYS A 40 -6.41 0.56 9.93
CA LYS A 40 -5.27 0.99 10.76
C LYS A 40 -4.26 -0.12 10.98
N GLN A 41 -4.73 -1.34 11.25
CA GLN A 41 -3.86 -2.49 11.43
C GLN A 41 -3.10 -2.85 10.15
N LEU A 42 -3.77 -2.83 8.99
CA LEU A 42 -3.12 -3.05 7.70
C LEU A 42 -2.00 -2.04 7.46
N LEU A 43 -2.27 -0.74 7.64
CA LEU A 43 -1.26 0.31 7.49
C LEU A 43 -0.09 0.11 8.46
N SER A 44 -0.37 -0.27 9.71
CA SER A 44 0.68 -0.54 10.71
C SER A 44 1.56 -1.73 10.32
N VAL A 45 0.98 -2.81 9.76
CA VAL A 45 1.76 -3.95 9.26
C VAL A 45 2.63 -3.55 8.07
N VAL A 46 2.08 -2.79 7.12
CA VAL A 46 2.83 -2.29 5.97
C VAL A 46 4.02 -1.42 6.44
N GLU A 47 3.78 -0.53 7.41
CA GLU A 47 4.82 0.30 8.01
C GLU A 47 5.92 -0.52 8.70
N GLN A 48 5.55 -1.53 9.48
CA GLN A 48 6.50 -2.43 10.12
C GLN A 48 7.40 -3.14 9.10
N ILE A 49 6.82 -3.62 7.99
CA ILE A 49 7.60 -4.24 6.91
C ILE A 49 8.50 -3.20 6.25
N GLY A 50 7.96 -2.02 5.93
CA GLY A 50 8.67 -0.92 5.28
C GLY A 50 9.84 -0.34 6.07
N GLN A 51 9.84 -0.47 7.40
CA GLN A 51 10.99 -0.11 8.24
C GLN A 51 12.19 -1.06 8.07
N THR A 52 11.96 -2.27 7.54
CA THR A 52 13.00 -3.33 7.45
C THR A 52 13.47 -3.61 6.03
N ARG A 53 12.68 -3.23 5.01
CA ARG A 53 12.99 -3.47 3.60
C ARG A 53 12.22 -2.50 2.70
N ASP A 54 12.57 -2.50 1.41
CA ASP A 54 11.87 -1.68 0.44
C ASP A 54 10.45 -2.21 0.15
N VAL A 55 9.46 -1.32 0.24
CA VAL A 55 8.04 -1.63 0.05
C VAL A 55 7.37 -0.56 -0.80
N PHE A 56 6.55 -1.00 -1.75
CA PHE A 56 5.63 -0.15 -2.49
C PHE A 56 4.21 -0.64 -2.21
N HIS A 57 3.38 0.21 -1.60
CA HIS A 57 2.00 -0.09 -1.27
C HIS A 57 1.05 0.77 -2.11
N LEU A 58 0.39 0.14 -3.07
CA LEU A 58 -0.54 0.77 -4.00
C LEU A 58 -1.98 0.48 -3.59
N TYR A 59 -2.74 1.49 -3.19
CA TYR A 59 -4.08 1.28 -2.61
C TYR A 59 -5.07 2.42 -2.84
N ASN A 60 -6.35 2.10 -2.72
CA ASN A 60 -7.43 3.07 -2.59
C ASN A 60 -8.39 2.66 -1.46
N ASN A 61 -9.38 3.50 -1.18
CA ASN A 61 -10.49 3.24 -0.28
C ASN A 61 -10.10 2.98 1.19
N ILE A 62 -8.88 3.36 1.59
CA ILE A 62 -8.49 3.41 3.00
C ILE A 62 -8.92 4.74 3.60
N GLN A 63 -8.37 5.85 3.08
CA GLN A 63 -8.59 7.23 3.54
C GLN A 63 -9.59 7.98 2.65
N ASP A 64 -9.50 7.77 1.34
CA ASP A 64 -10.41 8.31 0.32
C ASP A 64 -10.48 7.34 -0.87
N LYS A 65 -11.18 7.74 -1.94
CA LYS A 65 -11.39 6.93 -3.15
C LYS A 65 -10.20 6.92 -4.13
N ASP A 66 -9.27 7.84 -3.96
CA ASP A 66 -8.18 8.05 -4.92
C ASP A 66 -7.10 6.97 -4.73
N LEU A 67 -6.26 6.79 -5.73
CA LEU A 67 -5.17 5.82 -5.69
C LEU A 67 -3.94 6.47 -5.07
N HIS A 68 -3.47 5.88 -3.99
CA HIS A 68 -2.29 6.26 -3.23
C HIS A 68 -1.17 5.26 -3.47
N LEU A 69 0.05 5.77 -3.46
CA LEU A 69 1.28 5.00 -3.43
C LEU A 69 2.08 5.43 -2.19
N ASP A 70 2.24 4.51 -1.26
CA ASP A 70 3.18 4.64 -0.16
C ASP A 70 4.48 3.90 -0.55
N GLU A 71 5.61 4.57 -0.41
CA GLU A 71 6.93 4.03 -0.69
C GLU A 71 7.73 4.02 0.61
N TYR A 72 8.36 2.89 0.88
CA TYR A 72 9.37 2.76 1.92
C TYR A 72 10.65 2.38 1.20
N VAL A 73 11.63 3.29 1.19
CA VAL A 73 12.93 3.05 0.56
C VAL A 73 14.01 3.34 1.59
N ASN A 74 14.84 2.34 1.91
CA ASN A 74 15.79 2.39 3.02
C ASN A 74 15.13 2.81 4.36
N GLY A 75 13.93 2.32 4.62
CA GLY A 75 13.16 2.64 5.83
C GLY A 75 12.51 4.04 5.86
N VAL A 76 12.69 4.85 4.81
CA VAL A 76 12.10 6.20 4.73
C VAL A 76 10.76 6.14 3.99
N LYS A 77 9.69 6.59 4.67
CA LYS A 77 8.34 6.67 4.10
C LYS A 77 8.17 7.89 3.18
N ARG A 78 7.53 7.70 2.03
CA ARG A 78 6.95 8.74 1.17
C ARG A 78 5.53 8.35 0.80
N GLU A 79 4.62 9.30 0.79
CA GLU A 79 3.21 9.08 0.47
C GLU A 79 2.82 10.02 -0.67
N GLN A 80 2.12 9.49 -1.66
CA GLN A 80 1.62 10.28 -2.78
C GLN A 80 0.27 9.77 -3.29
N THR A 81 -0.65 10.70 -3.56
CA THR A 81 -1.84 10.40 -4.34
C THR A 81 -1.48 10.49 -5.82
N ILE A 82 -1.53 9.36 -6.53
CA ILE A 82 -1.03 9.24 -7.91
C ILE A 82 -2.14 9.26 -8.95
N VAL A 83 -3.37 8.92 -8.56
CA VAL A 83 -4.53 8.92 -9.46
C VAL A 83 -5.78 9.38 -8.74
N GLU A 84 -6.45 10.39 -9.29
CA GLU A 84 -7.83 10.70 -8.93
C GLU A 84 -8.76 9.71 -9.66
N THR A 85 -9.63 9.01 -8.93
CA THR A 85 -10.54 8.01 -9.52
C THR A 85 -12.00 8.35 -9.27
N GLU A 86 -12.87 8.04 -10.22
CA GLU A 86 -14.31 8.01 -9.97
C GLU A 86 -14.68 6.68 -9.27
N GLY A 87 -15.68 6.69 -8.38
CA GLY A 87 -16.03 5.56 -7.48
C GLY A 87 -16.38 4.22 -8.15
N HIS A 88 -16.44 4.17 -9.48
CA HIS A 88 -16.62 2.96 -10.27
C HIS A 88 -15.58 2.77 -11.40
N GLY A 89 -14.45 3.48 -11.32
CA GLY A 89 -13.37 3.37 -12.31
C GLY A 89 -13.76 3.83 -13.72
N ARG A 90 -14.84 4.62 -13.85
CA ARG A 90 -15.32 5.11 -15.17
C ARG A 90 -14.32 6.02 -15.85
N TRP A 91 -13.58 6.79 -15.07
CA TRP A 91 -12.45 7.56 -15.52
C TRP A 91 -11.45 7.68 -14.38
N PHE A 92 -10.22 8.00 -14.77
CA PHE A 92 -9.17 8.31 -13.84
C PHE A 92 -8.30 9.44 -14.40
N LYS A 93 -7.64 10.18 -13.53
CA LYS A 93 -6.72 11.25 -13.89
C LYS A 93 -5.40 11.03 -13.16
N TRP A 94 -4.33 10.83 -13.92
CA TRP A 94 -2.98 10.80 -13.36
C TRP A 94 -2.66 12.14 -12.70
N LEU A 95 -2.24 12.08 -11.44
CA LEU A 95 -1.74 13.23 -10.68
C LEU A 95 -0.21 13.27 -10.65
N LEU A 96 0.43 12.21 -11.15
CA LEU A 96 1.86 12.17 -11.39
C LEU A 96 2.26 13.36 -12.25
N LYS A 97 3.10 14.24 -11.70
CA LYS A 97 3.81 15.21 -12.53
C LYS A 97 4.73 14.39 -13.42
N HIS A 98 4.65 14.63 -14.72
CA HIS A 98 5.60 14.05 -15.66
C HIS A 98 6.99 14.53 -15.23
N GLU A 99 7.75 13.71 -14.51
CA GLU A 99 9.20 13.87 -14.56
C GLU A 99 9.53 13.61 -16.02
N ALA A 100 10.07 14.64 -16.68
CA ALA A 100 10.68 14.45 -17.97
C ALA A 100 11.69 13.32 -17.75
N LEU A 101 11.48 12.17 -18.40
CA LEU A 101 12.53 11.21 -18.61
C LEU A 101 13.66 12.03 -19.22
N LEU A 102 14.69 12.34 -18.41
CA LEU A 102 15.86 13.04 -18.91
C LEU A 102 16.40 12.18 -20.06
N PRO A 103 16.72 12.79 -21.20
CA PRO A 103 17.09 12.07 -22.43
C PRO A 103 18.31 11.16 -22.24
#